data_AF-A0A031HZ73-F1
#
_entry.id   AF-A0A031HZ73-F1
#
_cell.length_a   1.000
_cell.length_b   1.000
_cell.length_c   1.000
_cell.angle_alpha   90.00
_cell.angle_beta   90.00
_cell.angle_gamma   90.00
#
_symmetry.space_group_name_H-M   'P 1'
#
loop_
_entity.id
_entity.type
_entity.pdbx_description
1 polymer ?
#
loop_
_entity_poly.entity_id
_entity_poly.type
_entity_poly.pdbx_seq_one_letter_code
_entity_poly.pdbx_strand_id
1 'polypeptide(L)'
;MHAPAPSALRRRIGLLYVLLIGANVGAWIWALLLFHAQPLMLGTALLAWGLGLRHAVDADHIAAIDNVTRKLMQDGQRPLTVGFWFAIGHSTIILLASVAIAFTASALAGFEALKATGGMVATIVSAVFLFTIAAMNLIILRSVWRTFQHVRAGGPYVDEDLDILLNGRGLLSRLFRPLFRLVSTSWHMAPLGFLFGLGFDTATEVAILGLSAAQVEHGFAIGPVLVLPALFAAGMALVDTTDGIVMLGAYEWAFVKPIRKLYYNITITAVSAFVAIVIGGIETVALLADKLELRGGLWSTARYLGGRFNLLGFVIIGVFVLCWIASWMVFRWKRFDDIDVCHNAR
;
A
#
# COMPACT_ATOMS: atom_id res chain seq x y z
N MET A 1 13.16 7.19 23.16
CA MET A 1 12.45 5.90 23.20
C MET A 1 13.41 4.83 22.66
N HIS A 2 13.83 3.88 23.48
CA HIS A 2 14.76 2.83 23.06
C HIS A 2 14.12 1.94 21.99
N ALA A 3 14.83 1.72 20.88
CA ALA A 3 14.41 0.76 19.87
C ALA A 3 14.19 -0.61 20.55
N PRO A 4 13.05 -1.29 20.32
CA PRO A 4 12.81 -2.59 20.93
C PRO A 4 13.91 -3.57 20.50
N ALA A 5 14.37 -4.41 21.43
CA ALA A 5 15.38 -5.43 21.13
C ALA A 5 14.92 -6.29 19.93
N PRO A 6 15.84 -6.76 19.06
CA PRO A 6 15.48 -7.53 17.85
C PRO A 6 14.53 -8.70 18.08
N SER A 7 14.53 -9.29 19.27
CA SER A 7 13.63 -10.35 19.71
C SER A 7 12.17 -9.90 19.88
N ALA A 8 11.93 -8.66 20.33
CA ALA A 8 10.60 -8.11 20.52
C ALA A 8 9.90 -7.78 19.19
N LEU A 9 10.65 -7.37 18.18
CA LEU A 9 10.13 -7.13 16.83
C LEU A 9 9.68 -8.43 16.17
N ARG A 10 10.53 -9.47 16.18
CA ARG A 10 10.20 -10.81 15.67
C ARG A 10 8.96 -11.39 16.34
N ARG A 11 8.83 -11.22 17.65
CA ARG A 11 7.63 -11.65 18.40
C ARG A 11 6.36 -10.92 17.94
N ARG A 12 6.43 -9.60 17.73
CA ARG A 12 5.27 -8.81 17.24
C ARG A 12 4.86 -9.22 15.83
N ILE A 13 5.83 -9.44 14.94
CA ILE A 13 5.58 -9.97 13.59
C ILE A 13 4.91 -11.36 13.67
N GLY A 14 5.45 -12.25 14.51
CA GLY A 14 4.88 -13.58 14.72
C GLY A 14 3.44 -13.54 15.22
N LEU A 15 3.14 -12.70 16.22
CA LEU A 15 1.77 -12.51 16.73
C LEU A 15 0.82 -11.99 15.64
N LEU A 16 1.28 -11.05 14.81
CA LEU A 16 0.48 -10.49 13.73
C LEU A 16 0.14 -11.56 12.68
N TYR A 17 1.12 -12.38 12.27
CA TYR A 17 0.85 -13.49 11.34
C TYR A 17 -0.03 -14.57 11.94
N VAL A 18 0.10 -14.89 13.23
CA VAL A 18 -0.81 -15.82 13.92
C VAL A 18 -2.25 -15.31 13.85
N LEU A 19 -2.45 -14.00 14.08
CA LEU A 19 -3.78 -13.39 13.97
C LEU A 19 -4.30 -13.41 12.52
N LEU A 20 -3.47 -13.07 11.53
CA LEU A 20 -3.86 -13.08 10.12
C LEU A 20 -4.19 -14.48 9.59
N ILE A 21 -3.36 -15.48 9.93
CA ILE A 21 -3.59 -16.88 9.59
C ILE A 21 -4.84 -17.38 10.31
N GLY A 22 -5.00 -17.07 11.60
CA GLY A 22 -6.20 -17.40 12.36
C GLY A 22 -7.47 -16.81 11.75
N ALA A 23 -7.43 -15.56 11.28
CA ALA A 23 -8.55 -14.92 10.58
C ALA A 23 -8.85 -15.62 9.24
N ASN A 24 -7.83 -15.97 8.46
CA ASN A 24 -8.00 -16.72 7.20
C ASN A 24 -8.62 -18.10 7.47
N VAL A 25 -8.09 -18.86 8.43
CA VAL A 25 -8.62 -20.16 8.83
C VAL A 25 -10.06 -20.04 9.33
N GLY A 26 -10.35 -19.04 10.16
CA GLY A 26 -11.71 -18.77 10.65
C GLY A 26 -12.70 -18.48 9.53
N ALA A 27 -12.32 -17.63 8.55
CA ALA A 27 -13.15 -17.33 7.39
C ALA A 27 -13.40 -18.58 6.51
N TRP A 28 -12.38 -19.41 6.31
CA TRP A 28 -12.52 -20.67 5.57
C TRP A 28 -13.35 -21.72 6.31
N ILE A 29 -13.20 -21.84 7.63
CA ILE A 29 -14.07 -22.70 8.45
C ILE A 29 -15.52 -22.23 8.33
N TRP A 30 -15.77 -20.92 8.41
CA TRP A 30 -17.11 -20.37 8.25
C TRP A 30 -17.71 -20.70 6.88
N ALA A 31 -16.92 -20.56 5.80
CA ALA A 31 -17.31 -20.95 4.45
C ALA A 31 -17.62 -22.44 4.34
N LEU A 32 -16.76 -23.31 4.89
CA LEU A 32 -16.95 -24.76 4.86
C LEU A 32 -18.21 -25.18 5.62
N LEU A 33 -18.46 -24.61 6.80
CA LEU A 33 -19.66 -24.93 7.58
C LEU A 33 -20.95 -24.62 6.81
N LEU A 34 -21.01 -23.48 6.11
CA LEU A 34 -22.19 -23.07 5.35
C LEU A 34 -22.29 -23.72 3.96
N PHE A 35 -21.18 -24.01 3.30
CA PHE A 35 -21.14 -24.42 1.89
C PHE A 35 -20.66 -25.85 1.65
N HIS A 36 -20.45 -26.68 2.68
CA HIS A 36 -19.94 -28.05 2.51
C HIS A 36 -20.73 -28.90 1.51
N ALA A 37 -22.06 -28.72 1.44
CA ALA A 37 -22.94 -29.44 0.52
C ALA A 37 -23.09 -28.77 -0.85
N GLN A 38 -22.44 -27.62 -1.07
CA GLN A 38 -22.57 -26.80 -2.26
C GLN A 38 -21.18 -26.51 -2.87
N PRO A 39 -20.59 -27.47 -3.63
CA PRO A 39 -19.25 -27.32 -4.20
C PRO A 39 -19.06 -26.06 -5.04
N LEU A 40 -20.12 -25.63 -5.74
CA LEU A 40 -20.10 -24.38 -6.51
C LEU A 40 -19.87 -23.14 -5.61
N MET A 41 -20.45 -23.11 -4.41
CA MET A 41 -20.27 -22.01 -3.45
C MET A 41 -18.89 -22.05 -2.78
N LEU A 42 -18.31 -23.23 -2.61
CA LEU A 42 -16.90 -23.33 -2.22
C LEU A 42 -15.97 -22.80 -3.33
N GLY A 43 -16.34 -23.01 -4.60
CA GLY A 43 -15.68 -22.39 -5.74
C GLY A 43 -15.77 -20.86 -5.72
N THR A 44 -16.95 -20.29 -5.45
CA THR A 44 -17.11 -18.83 -5.34
C THR A 44 -16.39 -18.25 -4.11
N ALA A 45 -16.35 -18.98 -3.00
CA ALA A 45 -15.55 -18.63 -1.82
C ALA A 45 -14.04 -18.59 -2.15
N LEU A 46 -13.53 -19.58 -2.90
CA LEU A 46 -12.15 -19.58 -3.37
C LEU A 46 -11.86 -18.41 -4.30
N LEU A 47 -12.79 -18.10 -5.21
CA LEU A 47 -12.69 -16.93 -6.07
C LEU A 47 -12.65 -15.64 -5.24
N ALA A 48 -13.54 -15.47 -4.26
CA ALA A 48 -13.57 -14.29 -3.39
C ALA A 48 -12.25 -14.09 -2.63
N TRP A 49 -11.72 -15.16 -2.04
CA TRP A 49 -10.42 -15.12 -1.36
C TRP A 49 -9.28 -14.78 -2.33
N GLY A 50 -9.26 -15.42 -3.50
CA GLY A 50 -8.27 -15.16 -4.55
C GLY A 50 -8.36 -13.73 -5.10
N LEU A 51 -9.56 -13.16 -5.25
CA LEU A 51 -9.77 -11.77 -5.62
C LEU A 51 -9.22 -10.82 -4.55
N GLY A 52 -9.37 -11.13 -3.26
CA GLY A 52 -8.79 -10.35 -2.17
C GLY A 52 -7.26 -10.34 -2.21
N LEU A 53 -6.64 -11.52 -2.37
CA LEU A 53 -5.19 -11.64 -2.55
C LEU A 53 -4.70 -10.86 -3.77
N ARG A 54 -5.42 -10.96 -4.89
CA ARG A 54 -5.09 -10.30 -6.14
C ARG A 54 -5.21 -8.78 -6.00
N HIS A 55 -6.29 -8.30 -5.40
CA HIS A 55 -6.58 -6.88 -5.26
C HIS A 55 -5.50 -6.17 -4.44
N ALA A 56 -5.01 -6.80 -3.37
CA ALA A 56 -3.91 -6.24 -2.57
C ALA A 56 -2.60 -5.98 -3.36
N VAL A 57 -2.47 -6.57 -4.56
CA VAL A 57 -1.33 -6.31 -5.46
C VAL A 57 -1.58 -5.10 -6.35
N ASP A 58 -2.73 -4.42 -6.27
CA ASP A 58 -2.98 -3.23 -7.07
C ASP A 58 -1.98 -2.12 -6.71
N ALA A 59 -1.58 -1.36 -7.74
CA ALA A 59 -0.44 -0.47 -7.66
C ALA A 59 -0.61 0.63 -6.60
N ASP A 60 -1.84 1.11 -6.43
CA ASP A 60 -2.26 2.12 -5.45
C ASP A 60 -2.12 1.64 -4.00
N HIS A 61 -2.47 0.38 -3.71
CA HIS A 61 -2.24 -0.26 -2.41
C HIS A 61 -0.75 -0.27 -2.06
N ILE A 62 0.06 -0.88 -2.93
CA ILE A 62 1.53 -0.98 -2.75
C ILE A 62 2.12 0.41 -2.57
N ALA A 63 1.76 1.35 -3.47
CA ALA A 63 2.29 2.71 -3.40
C ALA A 63 1.90 3.39 -2.09
N ALA A 64 0.65 3.30 -1.63
CA ALA A 64 0.22 3.94 -0.39
C ALA A 64 0.92 3.33 0.85
N ILE A 65 0.96 2.00 0.94
CA ILE A 65 1.54 1.26 2.06
C ILE A 65 3.05 1.52 2.15
N ASP A 66 3.77 1.42 1.03
CA ASP A 66 5.22 1.65 0.97
C ASP A 66 5.59 3.06 1.41
N ASN A 67 4.88 4.04 0.85
CA ASN A 67 5.12 5.45 1.08
C ASN A 67 4.89 5.84 2.55
N VAL A 68 3.83 5.33 3.15
CA VAL A 68 3.54 5.58 4.57
C VAL A 68 4.49 4.83 5.48
N THR A 69 4.78 3.56 5.20
CA THR A 69 5.76 2.75 5.95
C THR A 69 7.09 3.49 6.02
N ARG A 70 7.56 3.97 4.86
CA ARG A 70 8.77 4.77 4.76
C ARG A 70 8.70 6.05 5.57
N LYS A 71 7.66 6.86 5.37
CA LYS A 71 7.50 8.14 6.08
C LYS A 71 7.61 7.93 7.59
N LEU A 72 6.88 6.95 8.12
CA LEU A 72 6.88 6.64 9.54
C LEU A 72 8.25 6.12 10.03
N MET A 73 9.00 5.39 9.19
CA MET A 73 10.38 5.02 9.51
C MET A 73 11.34 6.21 9.54
N GLN A 74 11.14 7.19 8.67
CA GLN A 74 11.88 8.45 8.69
C GLN A 74 11.54 9.28 9.94
N ASP A 75 10.29 9.18 10.41
CA ASP A 75 9.86 9.73 11.70
C ASP A 75 10.43 8.92 12.91
N GLY A 76 11.31 7.94 12.67
CA GLY A 76 11.97 7.11 13.68
C GLY A 76 11.13 5.95 14.21
N GLN A 77 9.98 5.66 13.61
CA GLN A 77 9.09 4.57 14.01
C GLN A 77 9.44 3.24 13.31
N ARG A 78 8.83 2.14 13.79
CA ARG A 78 8.88 0.83 13.14
C ARG A 78 7.44 0.33 12.91
N PRO A 79 6.76 0.84 11.89
CA PRO A 79 5.31 0.69 11.73
C PRO A 79 4.94 -0.67 11.12
N LEU A 80 4.59 -1.64 11.96
CA LEU A 80 4.28 -3.02 11.51
C LEU A 80 2.90 -3.20 10.89
N THR A 81 1.95 -2.32 11.20
CA THR A 81 0.52 -2.54 10.94
C THR A 81 -0.05 -1.58 9.90
N VAL A 82 0.79 -0.95 9.07
CA VAL A 82 0.37 0.01 8.03
C VAL A 82 -0.58 -0.66 7.04
N GLY A 83 -0.12 -1.73 6.40
CA GLY A 83 -0.93 -2.49 5.45
C GLY A 83 -2.14 -3.15 6.09
N PHE A 84 -2.02 -3.66 7.32
CA PHE A 84 -3.16 -4.20 8.07
C PHE A 84 -4.31 -3.19 8.20
N TRP A 85 -4.01 -1.98 8.69
CA TRP A 85 -5.04 -0.95 8.87
C TRP A 85 -5.59 -0.47 7.53
N PHE A 86 -4.75 -0.38 6.49
CA PHE A 86 -5.19 -0.06 5.14
C PHE A 86 -6.24 -1.07 4.64
N ALA A 87 -5.91 -2.37 4.71
CA ALA A 87 -6.79 -3.46 4.29
C ALA A 87 -8.10 -3.50 5.09
N ILE A 88 -8.06 -3.26 6.40
CA ILE A 88 -9.27 -3.19 7.24
C ILE A 88 -10.17 -2.03 6.80
N GLY A 89 -9.59 -0.86 6.56
CA GLY A 89 -10.31 0.30 6.05
C GLY A 89 -10.99 0.02 4.71
N HIS A 90 -10.21 -0.47 3.75
CA HIS A 90 -10.66 -0.79 2.40
C HIS A 90 -11.72 -1.90 2.40
N SER A 91 -11.53 -2.95 3.19
CA SER A 91 -12.50 -4.05 3.29
C SER A 91 -13.79 -3.63 3.99
N THR A 92 -13.76 -2.59 4.84
CA THR A 92 -14.96 -2.08 5.52
C THR A 92 -15.98 -1.55 4.52
N ILE A 93 -15.56 -0.78 3.50
CA ILE A 93 -16.49 -0.26 2.49
C ILE A 93 -17.06 -1.38 1.61
N ILE A 94 -16.27 -2.39 1.27
CA ILE A 94 -16.75 -3.58 0.54
C ILE A 94 -17.77 -4.37 1.35
N LEU A 95 -17.53 -4.54 2.66
CA LEU A 95 -18.47 -5.19 3.58
C LEU A 95 -19.78 -4.41 3.65
N LEU A 96 -19.72 -3.08 3.84
CA LEU A 96 -20.91 -2.23 3.90
C LEU A 96 -21.70 -2.27 2.60
N ALA A 97 -21.03 -2.24 1.44
CA ALA A 97 -21.66 -2.36 0.14
C ALA A 97 -22.34 -3.73 -0.03
N SER A 98 -21.67 -4.82 0.37
CA SER A 98 -22.24 -6.18 0.33
C SER A 98 -23.49 -6.30 1.20
N VAL A 99 -23.47 -5.72 2.40
CA VAL A 99 -24.63 -5.67 3.30
C VAL A 99 -25.77 -4.84 2.70
N ALA A 100 -25.48 -3.68 2.13
CA ALA A 100 -26.49 -2.82 1.49
C ALA A 100 -27.21 -3.54 0.33
N ILE A 101 -26.44 -4.24 -0.51
CA ILE A 101 -26.95 -5.08 -1.59
C ILE A 101 -27.82 -6.22 -1.03
N ALA A 102 -27.41 -6.85 0.06
CA ALA A 102 -28.14 -7.95 0.68
C ALA A 102 -29.53 -7.57 1.22
N PHE A 103 -29.73 -6.31 1.62
CA PHE A 103 -30.99 -5.86 2.20
C PHE A 103 -31.97 -5.24 1.21
N THR A 104 -31.52 -4.69 0.08
CA THR A 104 -32.40 -3.88 -0.77
C THR A 104 -32.08 -3.96 -2.26
N ALA A 105 -33.08 -4.29 -3.07
CA ALA A 105 -32.99 -4.18 -4.54
C ALA A 105 -32.88 -2.72 -5.01
N SER A 106 -33.44 -1.76 -4.25
CA SER A 106 -33.27 -0.32 -4.52
C SER A 106 -31.85 0.19 -4.24
N ALA A 107 -31.06 -0.52 -3.40
CA ALA A 107 -29.65 -0.19 -3.24
C ALA A 107 -28.84 -0.46 -4.50
N LEU A 108 -29.28 -1.31 -5.44
CA LEU A 108 -28.57 -1.45 -6.73
C LEU A 108 -28.60 -0.14 -7.54
N ALA A 109 -29.75 0.54 -7.58
CA ALA A 109 -29.86 1.85 -8.24
C ALA A 109 -29.08 2.95 -7.49
N GLY A 110 -29.15 2.95 -6.16
CA GLY A 110 -28.32 3.84 -5.32
C GLY A 110 -26.83 3.54 -5.43
N PHE A 111 -26.46 2.28 -5.68
CA PHE A 111 -25.09 1.81 -5.83
C PHE A 111 -24.45 2.34 -7.11
N GLU A 112 -25.18 2.44 -8.23
CA GLU A 112 -24.62 3.08 -9.44
C GLU A 112 -24.27 4.55 -9.20
N ALA A 113 -25.14 5.29 -8.50
CA ALA A 113 -24.88 6.68 -8.15
C ALA A 113 -23.74 6.81 -7.12
N LEU A 114 -23.71 5.92 -6.11
CA LEU A 114 -22.64 5.84 -5.12
C LEU A 114 -21.31 5.46 -5.77
N LYS A 115 -21.32 4.55 -6.75
CA LYS A 115 -20.14 4.15 -7.52
C LYS A 115 -19.62 5.31 -8.37
N ALA A 116 -20.48 6.01 -9.10
CA ALA A 116 -20.04 7.13 -9.94
C ALA A 116 -19.46 8.30 -9.12
N THR A 117 -20.08 8.62 -7.98
CA THR A 117 -19.64 9.70 -7.09
C THR A 117 -18.44 9.25 -6.24
N GLY A 118 -18.50 8.01 -5.75
CA GLY A 118 -17.48 7.38 -4.93
C GLY A 118 -16.19 7.15 -5.70
N GLY A 119 -16.27 6.59 -6.92
CA GLY A 119 -15.19 6.51 -7.92
C GLY A 119 -14.41 7.80 -8.08
N MET A 120 -15.14 8.89 -8.32
CA MET A 120 -14.55 10.21 -8.48
C MET A 120 -13.87 10.71 -7.20
N VAL A 121 -14.54 10.59 -6.04
CA VAL A 121 -13.97 11.03 -4.76
C VAL A 121 -12.74 10.21 -4.39
N ALA A 122 -12.80 8.88 -4.53
CA ALA A 122 -11.71 7.96 -4.28
C ALA A 122 -10.50 8.27 -5.15
N THR A 123 -10.70 8.45 -6.46
CA THR A 123 -9.62 8.75 -7.40
C THR A 123 -8.98 10.11 -7.11
N ILE A 124 -9.77 11.14 -6.78
CA ILE A 124 -9.23 12.46 -6.41
C ILE A 124 -8.42 12.35 -5.11
N VAL A 125 -8.94 11.65 -4.10
CA VAL A 125 -8.25 11.47 -2.82
C VAL A 125 -6.95 10.69 -3.03
N SER A 126 -6.99 9.58 -3.79
CA SER A 126 -5.79 8.77 -4.11
C SER A 126 -4.75 9.59 -4.86
N ALA A 127 -5.13 10.26 -5.95
CA ALA A 127 -4.22 11.06 -6.75
C ALA A 127 -3.58 12.18 -5.92
N VAL A 128 -4.37 12.94 -5.15
CA VAL A 128 -3.85 14.01 -4.27
C VAL A 128 -2.90 13.44 -3.22
N PHE A 129 -3.23 12.29 -2.64
CA PHE A 129 -2.40 11.61 -1.65
C PHE A 129 -1.07 11.14 -2.26
N LEU A 130 -1.10 10.44 -3.39
CA LEU A 130 0.08 9.92 -4.09
C LEU A 130 1.00 11.07 -4.55
N PHE A 131 0.45 12.13 -5.13
CA PHE A 131 1.26 13.31 -5.50
C PHE A 131 1.83 14.04 -4.30
N THR A 132 1.10 14.10 -3.19
CA THR A 132 1.61 14.67 -1.94
C THR A 132 2.83 13.89 -1.45
N ILE A 133 2.72 12.57 -1.32
CA ILE A 133 3.86 11.79 -0.83
C ILE A 133 5.00 11.77 -1.86
N ALA A 134 4.71 11.76 -3.16
CA ALA A 134 5.74 11.92 -4.18
C ALA A 134 6.53 13.23 -4.00
N ALA A 135 5.84 14.36 -3.80
CA ALA A 135 6.48 15.64 -3.54
C ALA A 135 7.34 15.61 -2.27
N MET A 136 6.83 15.00 -1.20
CA MET A 136 7.59 14.80 0.05
C MET A 136 8.86 13.97 -0.19
N ASN A 137 8.73 12.86 -0.90
CA ASN A 137 9.85 11.98 -1.21
C ASN A 137 10.90 12.66 -2.08
N LEU A 138 10.50 13.52 -3.02
CA LEU A 138 11.43 14.31 -3.85
C LEU A 138 12.19 15.35 -3.01
N ILE A 139 11.54 15.98 -2.03
CA ILE A 139 12.21 16.91 -1.10
C ILE A 139 13.26 16.15 -0.28
N ILE A 140 12.91 14.98 0.24
CA ILE A 140 13.83 14.13 0.99
C ILE A 140 14.96 13.63 0.09
N LEU A 141 14.66 13.21 -1.14
CA LEU A 141 15.66 12.78 -2.11
C LEU A 141 16.72 13.86 -2.33
N ARG A 142 16.28 15.11 -2.52
CA ARG A 142 17.16 16.26 -2.69
C ARG A 142 18.04 16.50 -1.46
N SER A 143 17.49 16.29 -0.25
CA SER A 143 18.23 16.38 1.00
C SER A 143 19.33 15.33 1.08
N VAL A 144 18.96 14.05 0.98
CA VAL A 144 19.87 12.91 1.06
C VAL A 144 20.94 12.98 -0.03
N TRP A 145 20.58 13.43 -1.24
CA TRP A 145 21.52 13.62 -2.35
C TRP A 145 22.56 14.70 -2.06
N ARG A 146 22.18 15.80 -1.41
CA ARG A 146 23.13 16.85 -0.99
C ARG A 146 24.10 16.34 0.07
N THR A 147 23.59 15.65 1.08
CA THR A 147 24.42 15.01 2.11
C THR A 147 25.37 14.00 1.48
N PHE A 148 24.92 13.24 0.48
CA PHE A 148 25.76 12.30 -0.26
C PHE A 148 26.89 12.97 -1.00
N GLN A 149 26.62 14.06 -1.71
CA GLN A 149 27.66 14.83 -2.38
C GLN A 149 28.65 15.44 -1.38
N HIS A 150 28.18 15.91 -0.22
CA HIS A 150 29.04 16.49 0.82
C HIS A 150 30.00 15.45 1.42
N VAL A 151 29.49 14.27 1.79
CA VAL A 151 30.30 13.17 2.31
C VAL A 151 31.27 12.65 1.25
N ARG A 152 30.84 12.56 -0.01
CA ARG A 152 31.71 12.17 -1.13
C ARG A 152 32.84 13.17 -1.38
N ALA A 153 32.62 14.45 -1.06
CA ALA A 153 33.63 15.49 -1.10
C ALA A 153 34.57 15.50 0.13
N GLY A 154 34.44 14.54 1.05
CA GLY A 154 35.28 14.42 2.25
C GLY A 154 34.75 15.17 3.48
N GLY A 155 33.54 15.72 3.41
CA GLY A 155 32.88 16.36 4.55
C GLY A 155 32.41 15.37 5.62
N PRO A 156 32.27 15.79 6.89
CA PRO A 156 31.74 14.94 7.96
C PRO A 156 30.28 14.54 7.69
N TYR A 157 29.91 13.31 8.03
CA TYR A 157 28.51 12.88 8.00
C TYR A 157 27.76 13.52 9.16
N VAL A 158 26.90 14.49 8.84
CA VAL A 158 25.90 15.03 9.77
C VAL A 158 24.55 14.45 9.33
N ASP A 159 23.82 13.82 10.24
CA ASP A 159 22.49 13.25 9.97
C ASP A 159 21.47 14.40 9.82
N GLU A 160 21.53 15.11 8.68
CA GLU A 160 20.66 16.25 8.34
C GLU A 160 19.23 15.84 7.96
N ASP A 161 18.98 14.53 7.79
CA ASP A 161 17.73 13.97 7.27
C ASP A 161 16.49 14.38 8.09
N LEU A 162 16.64 14.57 9.41
CA LEU A 162 15.54 15.01 10.28
C LEU A 162 15.47 16.54 10.45
N ASP A 163 16.64 17.20 10.44
CA ASP A 163 16.76 18.61 10.78
C ASP A 163 16.23 19.53 9.68
N ILE A 164 16.25 19.12 8.40
CA ILE A 164 15.70 19.96 7.31
C ILE A 164 14.16 20.02 7.35
N LEU A 165 13.50 18.93 7.74
CA LEU A 165 12.04 18.87 7.85
C LEU A 165 11.53 19.57 9.12
N LEU A 166 12.30 19.50 10.22
CA LEU A 166 11.94 20.12 11.50
C LEU A 166 12.39 21.57 11.62
N ASN A 167 13.56 21.98 11.09
CA ASN A 167 14.09 23.34 11.25
C ASN A 167 13.49 24.39 10.31
N GLY A 168 12.51 24.04 9.47
CA GLY A 168 11.53 25.01 8.94
C GLY A 168 12.11 26.15 8.11
N ARG A 169 13.29 25.97 7.49
CA ARG A 169 14.01 27.04 6.76
C ARG A 169 13.49 27.29 5.34
N GLY A 170 12.41 26.62 4.89
CA GLY A 170 11.86 26.79 3.53
C GLY A 170 10.34 26.98 3.47
N LEU A 171 9.88 27.77 2.50
CA LEU A 171 8.45 27.98 2.18
C LEU A 171 7.73 26.65 1.90
N LEU A 172 8.39 25.74 1.18
CA LEU A 172 7.92 24.37 0.92
C LEU A 172 7.75 23.57 2.23
N SER A 173 8.70 23.65 3.17
CA SER A 173 8.60 22.93 4.46
C SER A 173 7.41 23.38 5.30
N ARG A 174 6.98 24.65 5.20
CA ARG A 174 5.80 25.18 5.89
C ARG A 174 4.50 24.78 5.22
N LEU A 175 4.47 24.74 3.89
CA LEU A 175 3.31 24.30 3.12
C LEU A 175 3.03 22.80 3.29
N PHE A 176 4.07 21.96 3.34
CA PHE A 176 3.94 20.51 3.49
C PHE A 176 3.85 20.02 4.94
N ARG A 177 4.16 20.85 5.95
CA ARG A 177 4.10 20.48 7.38
C ARG A 177 2.76 19.89 7.84
N PRO A 178 1.58 20.43 7.45
CA PRO A 178 0.29 19.83 7.77
C PRO A 178 0.13 18.44 7.13
N LEU A 179 0.63 18.27 5.90
CA LEU A 179 0.58 17.00 5.17
C LEU A 179 1.47 15.92 5.81
N PHE A 180 2.64 16.29 6.36
CA PHE A 180 3.45 15.38 7.19
C PHE A 180 2.73 14.92 8.46
N ARG A 181 1.75 15.67 8.97
CA ARG A 181 0.97 15.30 10.15
C ARG A 181 -0.26 14.44 9.84
N LEU A 182 -0.70 14.37 8.59
CA LEU A 182 -1.90 13.61 8.22
C LEU A 182 -1.75 12.11 8.54
N VAL A 183 -0.59 11.53 8.24
CA VAL A 183 -0.32 10.10 8.52
C VAL A 183 0.87 9.97 9.47
N SER A 184 0.61 10.12 10.77
CA SER A 184 1.62 10.07 11.85
C SER A 184 1.64 8.73 12.59
N THR A 185 0.62 7.89 12.41
CA THR A 185 0.50 6.58 13.04
C THR A 185 -0.12 5.57 12.07
N SER A 186 0.16 4.28 12.25
CA SER A 186 -0.31 3.23 11.33
C SER A 186 -1.83 3.12 11.24
N TRP A 187 -2.59 3.47 12.28
CA TRP A 187 -4.06 3.36 12.25
C TRP A 187 -4.73 4.39 11.33
N HIS A 188 -4.06 5.52 11.02
CA HIS A 188 -4.54 6.50 10.04
C HIS A 188 -4.68 5.90 8.63
N MET A 189 -4.09 4.72 8.38
CA MET A 189 -4.30 4.00 7.13
C MET A 189 -5.71 3.43 6.99
N ALA A 190 -6.45 3.21 8.08
CA ALA A 190 -7.83 2.70 7.98
C ALA A 190 -8.79 3.69 7.29
N PRO A 191 -8.91 4.96 7.70
CA PRO A 191 -9.73 5.91 6.95
C PRO A 191 -9.21 6.13 5.52
N LEU A 192 -7.89 6.08 5.30
CA LEU A 192 -7.34 6.18 3.96
C LEU A 192 -7.73 5.00 3.06
N GLY A 193 -7.59 3.77 3.56
CA GLY A 193 -7.99 2.56 2.85
C GLY A 193 -9.48 2.54 2.54
N PHE A 194 -10.32 3.02 3.47
CA PHE A 194 -11.75 3.19 3.22
C PHE A 194 -12.03 4.14 2.04
N LEU A 195 -11.31 5.27 1.97
CA LEU A 195 -11.45 6.24 0.88
C LEU A 195 -10.95 5.67 -0.46
N PHE A 196 -9.92 4.83 -0.44
CA PHE A 196 -9.43 4.15 -1.65
C PHE A 196 -10.45 3.12 -2.15
N GLY A 197 -11.04 2.32 -1.26
CA GLY A 197 -12.08 1.35 -1.63
C GLY A 197 -13.45 1.95 -1.95
N LEU A 198 -13.63 3.25 -1.76
CA LEU A 198 -14.86 3.97 -2.12
C LEU A 198 -15.04 4.06 -3.65
N GLY A 199 -13.97 3.78 -4.40
CA GLY A 199 -13.99 3.89 -5.84
C GLY A 199 -14.86 2.83 -6.51
N PHE A 200 -14.83 1.59 -6.00
CA PHE A 200 -15.45 0.42 -6.65
C PHE A 200 -15.08 0.27 -8.14
N ASP A 201 -13.95 0.85 -8.54
CA ASP A 201 -13.54 0.97 -9.94
C ASP A 201 -12.66 -0.22 -10.38
N THR A 202 -12.24 -1.04 -9.43
CA THR A 202 -11.46 -2.25 -9.73
C THR A 202 -12.38 -3.40 -10.14
N ALA A 203 -11.90 -4.22 -11.08
CA ALA A 203 -12.64 -5.42 -11.52
C ALA A 203 -12.89 -6.41 -10.37
N THR A 204 -11.99 -6.43 -9.38
CA THR A 204 -12.04 -7.25 -8.17
C THR A 204 -13.17 -6.81 -7.23
N GLU A 205 -13.32 -5.52 -6.96
CA GLU A 205 -14.44 -4.96 -6.17
C GLU A 205 -15.79 -5.19 -6.85
N VAL A 206 -15.88 -4.93 -8.16
CA VAL A 206 -17.11 -5.17 -8.91
C VAL A 206 -17.46 -6.66 -8.94
N ALA A 207 -16.48 -7.54 -9.10
CA ALA A 207 -16.69 -8.98 -9.09
C ALA A 207 -17.16 -9.49 -7.73
N ILE A 208 -16.55 -9.06 -6.62
CA ILE A 208 -16.96 -9.53 -5.28
C ILE A 208 -18.36 -9.05 -4.93
N LEU A 209 -18.72 -7.80 -5.26
CA LEU A 209 -20.06 -7.27 -5.03
C LEU A 209 -21.10 -7.93 -5.93
N GLY A 210 -20.75 -8.24 -7.18
CA GLY A 210 -21.60 -9.00 -8.09
C GLY A 210 -21.84 -10.44 -7.61
N LEU A 211 -20.82 -11.11 -7.05
CA LEU A 211 -20.96 -12.43 -6.43
C LEU A 211 -21.88 -12.38 -5.20
N SER A 212 -21.72 -11.36 -4.35
CA SER A 212 -22.62 -11.12 -3.20
C SER A 212 -24.06 -10.88 -3.65
N ALA A 213 -24.28 -10.07 -4.69
CA ALA A 213 -25.59 -9.81 -5.27
C ALA A 213 -26.24 -11.09 -5.82
N ALA A 214 -25.48 -11.90 -6.56
CA ALA A 214 -25.97 -13.16 -7.10
C ALA A 214 -26.41 -14.14 -6.01
N GLN A 215 -25.72 -14.19 -4.86
CA GLN A 215 -26.18 -15.02 -3.72
C GLN A 215 -27.52 -14.55 -3.18
N VAL A 216 -27.76 -13.25 -3.11
CA VAL A 216 -29.04 -12.68 -2.65
C VAL A 216 -30.17 -13.04 -3.61
N GLU A 217 -29.93 -12.98 -4.92
CA GLU A 217 -30.92 -13.37 -5.94
C GLU A 217 -31.32 -14.84 -5.83
N HIS A 218 -30.40 -15.72 -5.44
CA HIS A 218 -30.67 -17.14 -5.19
C HIS A 218 -31.32 -17.40 -3.82
N GLY A 219 -31.71 -16.36 -3.09
CA GLY A 219 -32.45 -16.44 -1.83
C GLY A 219 -31.59 -16.80 -0.61
N PHE A 220 -30.27 -16.62 -0.68
CA PHE A 220 -29.41 -16.88 0.47
C PHE A 220 -29.68 -15.90 1.61
N ALA A 221 -29.62 -16.40 2.84
CA ALA A 221 -29.62 -15.56 4.04
C ALA A 221 -28.35 -14.69 4.10
N ILE A 222 -28.37 -13.64 4.92
CA ILE A 222 -27.26 -12.70 5.02
C ILE A 222 -25.94 -13.34 5.50
N GLY A 223 -26.02 -14.39 6.33
CA GLY A 223 -24.85 -15.09 6.84
C GLY A 223 -23.94 -15.59 5.71
N PRO A 224 -24.43 -16.43 4.80
CA PRO A 224 -23.74 -16.82 3.56
C PRO A 224 -23.18 -15.67 2.72
N VAL A 225 -23.94 -14.58 2.56
CA VAL A 225 -23.51 -13.41 1.75
C VAL A 225 -22.29 -12.73 2.35
N LEU A 226 -22.17 -12.71 3.68
CA LEU A 226 -21.04 -12.09 4.38
C LEU A 226 -19.76 -12.92 4.35
N VAL A 227 -19.83 -14.20 3.98
CA VAL A 227 -18.65 -15.07 3.86
C VAL A 227 -17.70 -14.56 2.78
N LEU A 228 -18.24 -14.13 1.64
CA LEU A 228 -17.45 -13.68 0.49
C LEU A 228 -16.62 -12.41 0.80
N PRO A 229 -17.20 -11.30 1.28
CA PRO A 229 -16.41 -10.12 1.65
C PRO A 229 -15.46 -10.40 2.83
N ALA A 230 -15.79 -11.31 3.75
CA ALA A 230 -14.88 -11.71 4.82
C ALA A 230 -13.64 -12.46 4.30
N LEU A 231 -13.81 -13.38 3.35
CA LEU A 231 -12.71 -14.08 2.69
C LEU A 231 -11.85 -13.14 1.84
N PHE A 232 -12.49 -12.22 1.12
CA PHE A 232 -11.80 -11.16 0.39
C PHE A 232 -10.94 -10.32 1.33
N ALA A 233 -11.51 -9.85 2.44
CA ALA A 233 -10.81 -9.06 3.46
C ALA A 233 -9.63 -9.82 4.08
N ALA A 234 -9.81 -11.12 4.38
CA ALA A 234 -8.77 -11.95 4.97
C ALA A 234 -7.58 -12.17 4.00
N GLY A 235 -7.87 -12.35 2.71
CA GLY A 235 -6.85 -12.44 1.67
C GLY A 235 -6.10 -11.12 1.50
N MET A 236 -6.82 -10.02 1.31
CA MET A 236 -6.23 -8.68 1.16
C MET A 236 -5.36 -8.30 2.35
N ALA A 237 -5.88 -8.45 3.58
CA ALA A 237 -5.15 -8.10 4.80
C ALA A 237 -3.86 -8.89 4.97
N LEU A 238 -3.80 -10.14 4.50
CA LEU A 238 -2.57 -10.93 4.51
C LEU A 238 -1.50 -10.31 3.61
N VAL A 239 -1.86 -9.99 2.37
CA VAL A 239 -0.92 -9.48 1.35
C VAL A 239 -0.49 -8.05 1.68
N ASP A 240 -1.42 -7.14 1.96
CA ASP A 240 -1.12 -5.74 2.32
C ASP A 240 -0.24 -5.66 3.58
N THR A 241 -0.51 -6.51 4.59
CA THR A 241 0.35 -6.55 5.79
C THR A 241 1.74 -7.11 5.47
N THR A 242 1.81 -8.12 4.60
CA THR A 242 3.08 -8.69 4.17
C THR A 242 3.92 -7.65 3.42
N ASP A 243 3.30 -6.88 2.53
CA ASP A 243 3.92 -5.77 1.80
C ASP A 243 4.58 -4.77 2.76
N GLY A 244 3.81 -4.25 3.73
CA GLY A 244 4.32 -3.33 4.75
C GLY A 244 5.46 -3.91 5.60
N ILE A 245 5.42 -5.21 5.94
CA ILE A 245 6.49 -5.87 6.71
C ILE A 245 7.75 -6.08 5.85
N VAL A 246 7.58 -6.48 4.58
CA VAL A 246 8.70 -6.63 3.64
C VAL A 246 9.38 -5.29 3.44
N MET A 247 8.60 -4.22 3.26
CA MET A 247 9.12 -2.88 3.11
C MET A 247 9.84 -2.40 4.38
N LEU A 248 9.27 -2.61 5.58
CA LEU A 248 9.95 -2.36 6.85
C LEU A 248 11.31 -3.08 6.93
N GLY A 249 11.35 -4.36 6.55
CA GLY A 249 12.56 -5.17 6.54
C GLY A 249 13.61 -4.68 5.54
N ALA A 250 13.19 -4.29 4.33
CA ALA A 250 14.06 -3.72 3.30
C ALA A 250 14.73 -2.43 3.78
N TYR A 251 13.98 -1.57 4.49
CA TYR A 251 14.54 -0.38 5.11
C TYR A 251 15.46 -0.71 6.29
N GLU A 252 15.08 -1.58 7.23
CA GLU A 252 15.93 -1.94 8.38
C GLU A 252 17.27 -2.54 7.94
N TRP A 253 17.28 -3.36 6.88
CA TRP A 253 18.50 -3.95 6.33
C TRP A 253 19.50 -2.92 5.78
N ALA A 254 19.02 -1.76 5.31
CA ALA A 254 19.88 -0.70 4.77
C ALA A 254 20.74 0.03 5.83
N PHE A 255 20.49 -0.17 7.13
CA PHE A 255 21.14 0.59 8.22
C PHE A 255 22.53 0.10 8.66
N VAL A 256 23.18 -0.82 7.94
CA VAL A 256 24.40 -1.49 8.46
C VAL A 256 25.71 -0.69 8.25
N LYS A 257 25.78 0.34 7.38
CA LYS A 257 26.93 1.29 7.28
C LYS A 257 26.47 2.71 6.81
N PRO A 258 27.06 3.84 7.27
CA PRO A 258 26.56 5.20 7.00
C PRO A 258 26.48 5.59 5.51
N ILE A 259 27.53 5.33 4.73
CA ILE A 259 27.52 5.61 3.27
C ILE A 259 26.56 4.68 2.51
N ARG A 260 26.39 3.45 3.01
CA ARG A 260 25.44 2.47 2.46
C ARG A 260 24.01 2.94 2.67
N LYS A 261 23.68 3.36 3.90
CA LYS A 261 22.38 3.96 4.25
C LYS A 261 22.02 5.07 3.26
N LEU A 262 22.96 5.93 2.90
CA LEU A 262 22.71 7.04 1.97
C LEU A 262 22.37 6.59 0.54
N TYR A 263 23.13 5.67 -0.05
CA TYR A 263 22.88 5.16 -1.40
C TYR A 263 21.55 4.38 -1.50
N TYR A 264 21.27 3.56 -0.49
CA TYR A 264 20.01 2.83 -0.39
C TYR A 264 18.83 3.78 -0.19
N ASN A 265 18.95 4.75 0.72
CA ASN A 265 17.95 5.78 0.93
C ASN A 265 17.67 6.52 -0.38
N ILE A 266 18.70 6.97 -1.13
CA ILE A 266 18.52 7.62 -2.44
C ILE A 266 17.74 6.71 -3.40
N THR A 267 18.16 5.47 -3.56
CA THR A 267 17.61 4.55 -4.57
C THR A 267 16.15 4.23 -4.27
N ILE A 268 15.87 3.76 -3.05
CA ILE A 268 14.50 3.42 -2.64
C ILE A 268 13.63 4.67 -2.64
N THR A 269 14.18 5.82 -2.23
CA THR A 269 13.45 7.08 -2.26
C THR A 269 13.02 7.48 -3.67
N ALA A 270 13.94 7.37 -4.62
CA ALA A 270 13.68 7.69 -6.01
C ALA A 270 12.65 6.74 -6.62
N VAL A 271 12.79 5.43 -6.38
CA VAL A 271 11.83 4.42 -6.86
C VAL A 271 10.43 4.68 -6.29
N SER A 272 10.32 4.88 -4.98
CA SER A 272 9.04 5.14 -4.31
C SER A 272 8.38 6.45 -4.78
N ALA A 273 9.16 7.52 -5.00
CA ALA A 273 8.66 8.76 -5.60
C ALA A 273 8.20 8.56 -7.04
N PHE A 274 8.99 7.85 -7.85
CA PHE A 274 8.68 7.56 -9.24
C PHE A 274 7.39 6.75 -9.38
N VAL A 275 7.24 5.68 -8.60
CA VAL A 275 6.04 4.83 -8.58
C VAL A 275 4.81 5.66 -8.23
N ALA A 276 4.86 6.49 -7.18
CA ALA A 276 3.74 7.35 -6.80
C ALA A 276 3.35 8.37 -7.90
N ILE A 277 4.33 8.97 -8.58
CA ILE A 277 4.08 9.92 -9.69
C ILE A 277 3.42 9.20 -10.88
N VAL A 278 3.93 8.02 -11.23
CA VAL A 278 3.40 7.25 -12.36
C VAL A 278 1.96 6.81 -12.07
N ILE A 279 1.68 6.25 -10.90
CA ILE A 279 0.34 5.77 -10.53
C ILE A 279 -0.63 6.94 -10.42
N GLY A 280 -0.31 7.96 -9.61
CA GLY A 280 -1.18 9.13 -9.45
C GLY A 280 -1.39 9.88 -10.77
N GLY A 281 -0.38 9.88 -11.66
CA GLY A 281 -0.48 10.39 -13.02
C GLY A 281 -1.45 9.58 -13.89
N ILE A 282 -1.34 8.25 -13.88
CA ILE A 282 -2.25 7.36 -14.61
C ILE A 282 -3.69 7.54 -14.10
N GLU A 283 -3.90 7.52 -12.78
CA GLU A 283 -5.22 7.75 -12.15
C GLU A 283 -5.84 9.08 -12.59
N THR A 284 -5.05 10.17 -12.51
CA THR A 284 -5.54 11.51 -12.85
C THR A 284 -5.89 11.62 -14.33
N VAL A 285 -5.04 11.11 -15.21
CA VAL A 285 -5.27 11.15 -16.66
C VAL A 285 -6.44 10.25 -17.05
N ALA A 286 -6.60 9.09 -16.41
CA ALA A 286 -7.75 8.21 -16.62
C ALA A 286 -9.06 8.89 -16.18
N LEU A 287 -9.08 9.49 -14.99
CA LEU A 287 -10.25 10.23 -14.50
C LEU A 287 -10.64 11.39 -15.41
N LEU A 288 -9.67 12.17 -15.89
CA LEU A 288 -9.91 13.25 -16.84
C LEU A 288 -10.41 12.73 -18.19
N ALA A 289 -9.86 11.62 -18.67
CA ALA A 289 -10.30 10.99 -19.92
C ALA A 289 -11.76 10.53 -19.83
N ASP A 290 -12.17 9.96 -18.69
CA ASP A 290 -13.53 9.47 -18.48
C ASP A 290 -14.55 10.61 -18.30
N LYS A 291 -14.19 11.67 -17.55
CA LYS A 291 -15.13 12.79 -17.29
C LYS A 291 -15.28 13.75 -18.46
N LEU A 292 -14.24 13.94 -19.27
CA LEU A 292 -14.25 14.87 -20.42
C LEU A 292 -14.45 14.15 -21.76
N GLU A 293 -14.72 12.83 -21.73
CA GLU A 293 -14.86 11.96 -22.90
C GLU A 293 -13.72 12.09 -23.93
N LEU A 294 -12.51 12.38 -23.45
CA LEU A 294 -11.38 12.72 -24.30
C LEU A 294 -10.87 11.50 -25.07
N ARG A 295 -10.73 11.67 -26.39
CA ARG A 295 -10.23 10.64 -27.31
C ARG A 295 -8.84 11.02 -27.82
N GLY A 296 -7.94 10.04 -27.93
CA GLY A 296 -6.57 10.23 -28.37
C GLY A 296 -5.60 9.19 -27.78
N GLY A 297 -4.36 9.15 -28.26
CA GLY A 297 -3.37 8.13 -27.88
C GLY A 297 -3.06 8.12 -26.38
N LEU A 298 -2.75 9.28 -25.79
CA LEU A 298 -2.43 9.39 -24.35
C LEU A 298 -3.63 9.01 -23.46
N TRP A 299 -4.84 9.52 -23.78
CA TRP A 299 -6.06 9.27 -23.01
C TRP A 299 -6.54 7.81 -23.08
N SER A 300 -6.41 7.17 -24.26
CA SER A 300 -6.75 5.75 -24.42
C SER A 300 -5.75 4.85 -23.72
N THR A 301 -4.46 5.21 -23.74
CA THR A 301 -3.41 4.47 -23.02
C THR A 301 -3.61 4.56 -21.52
N ALA A 302 -3.91 5.74 -20.97
CA ALA A 302 -4.18 5.92 -19.55
C ALA A 302 -5.42 5.15 -19.08
N ARG A 303 -6.52 5.16 -19.86
CA ARG A 303 -7.70 4.33 -19.55
C ARG A 303 -7.39 2.84 -19.60
N TYR A 304 -6.59 2.40 -20.58
CA TYR A 304 -6.19 0.99 -20.68
C TYR A 304 -5.30 0.55 -19.50
N LEU A 305 -4.34 1.39 -19.09
CA LEU A 305 -3.48 1.12 -17.94
C LEU A 305 -4.26 1.20 -16.61
N GLY A 306 -5.13 2.19 -16.46
CA GLY A 306 -6.01 2.34 -15.30
C GLY A 306 -6.97 1.15 -15.13
N GLY A 307 -7.51 0.60 -16.22
CA GLY A 307 -8.28 -0.64 -16.16
C GLY A 307 -7.46 -1.89 -15.79
N ARG A 308 -6.14 -1.77 -15.63
CA ARG A 308 -5.19 -2.86 -15.36
C ARG A 308 -4.20 -2.52 -14.24
N PHE A 309 -4.64 -1.82 -13.18
CA PHE A 309 -3.82 -1.50 -12.01
C PHE A 309 -3.07 -2.71 -11.45
N ASN A 310 -3.69 -3.88 -11.47
CA ASN A 310 -3.07 -5.13 -11.05
C ASN A 310 -1.79 -5.49 -11.83
N LEU A 311 -1.80 -5.31 -13.16
CA LEU A 311 -0.62 -5.55 -13.99
C LEU A 311 0.51 -4.57 -13.64
N LEU A 312 0.15 -3.30 -13.41
CA LEU A 312 1.10 -2.29 -12.96
C LEU A 312 1.69 -2.66 -11.60
N GLY A 313 0.87 -3.15 -10.67
CA GLY A 313 1.30 -3.65 -9.37
C GLY A 313 2.30 -4.80 -9.45
N PHE A 314 2.03 -5.83 -10.26
CA PHE A 314 3.00 -6.91 -10.49
C PHE A 314 4.31 -6.40 -11.10
N VAL A 315 4.25 -5.43 -12.02
CA VAL A 315 5.44 -4.79 -12.59
C VAL A 315 6.22 -4.04 -11.49
N ILE A 316 5.54 -3.33 -10.60
CA ILE A 316 6.15 -2.61 -9.48
C ILE A 316 6.85 -3.58 -8.52
N ILE A 317 6.18 -4.66 -8.11
CA ILE A 317 6.80 -5.72 -7.30
C ILE A 317 8.06 -6.25 -8.00
N GLY A 318 7.95 -6.56 -9.30
CA GLY A 318 9.09 -7.01 -10.10
C GLY A 318 10.25 -6.02 -10.10
N VAL A 319 9.98 -4.73 -10.28
CA VAL A 319 10.99 -3.66 -10.22
C VAL A 319 11.62 -3.58 -8.84
N PHE A 320 10.85 -3.63 -7.75
CA PHE A 320 11.39 -3.62 -6.38
C PHE A 320 12.28 -4.83 -6.12
N VAL A 321 11.84 -6.03 -6.51
CA VAL A 321 12.62 -7.27 -6.39
C VAL A 321 13.91 -7.17 -7.21
N LEU A 322 13.85 -6.69 -8.45
CA LEU A 322 15.02 -6.50 -9.31
C LEU A 322 15.99 -5.47 -8.71
N CYS A 323 15.50 -4.33 -8.25
CA CYS A 323 16.31 -3.32 -7.57
C CYS A 323 16.98 -3.90 -6.32
N TRP A 324 16.26 -4.71 -5.55
CA TRP A 324 16.79 -5.34 -4.35
C TRP A 324 17.89 -6.37 -4.68
N ILE A 325 17.64 -7.26 -5.66
CA ILE A 325 18.62 -8.24 -6.14
C ILE A 325 19.85 -7.53 -6.71
N ALA A 326 19.67 -6.50 -7.54
CA ALA A 326 20.77 -5.72 -8.10
C ALA A 326 21.60 -5.07 -6.98
N SER A 327 20.94 -4.51 -5.97
CA SER A 327 21.63 -3.90 -4.83
C SER A 327 22.39 -4.93 -3.98
N TRP A 328 21.81 -6.11 -3.79
CA TRP A 328 22.45 -7.25 -3.12
C TRP A 328 23.63 -7.81 -3.93
N MET A 329 23.49 -7.93 -5.26
CA MET A 329 24.56 -8.39 -6.16
C MET A 329 25.72 -7.40 -6.20
N VAL A 330 25.44 -6.11 -6.32
CA VAL A 330 26.46 -5.04 -6.23
C VAL A 330 27.17 -5.12 -4.88
N PHE A 331 26.44 -5.41 -3.80
CA PHE A 331 27.01 -5.60 -2.47
C PHE A 331 27.96 -6.82 -2.40
N ARG A 332 27.56 -7.96 -2.95
CA ARG A 332 28.37 -9.19 -2.97
C ARG A 332 29.59 -9.07 -3.91
N TRP A 333 29.43 -8.42 -5.08
CA TRP A 333 30.51 -8.26 -6.05
C TRP A 333 31.55 -7.21 -5.66
N LYS A 334 31.18 -6.16 -4.92
CA LYS A 334 32.15 -5.16 -4.46
C LYS A 334 32.87 -5.54 -3.16
N ARG A 335 32.69 -6.76 -2.62
CA ARG A 335 33.38 -7.30 -1.42
C ARG A 335 33.46 -6.29 -0.25
N PHE A 336 32.36 -5.61 0.03
CA PHE A 336 32.28 -4.66 1.15
C PHE A 336 32.24 -5.33 2.54
N ASP A 337 32.25 -6.66 2.59
CA ASP A 337 32.42 -7.46 3.80
C ASP A 337 33.84 -7.31 4.40
N ASP A 338 34.84 -6.98 3.57
CA ASP A 338 36.25 -6.91 3.98
C ASP A 338 36.69 -5.52 4.51
N ILE A 339 35.78 -4.55 4.63
CA ILE A 339 36.14 -3.21 5.15
C ILE A 339 35.89 -3.18 6.67
N ASP A 340 36.95 -3.47 7.42
CA ASP A 340 37.05 -3.21 8.86
C ASP A 340 36.86 -1.72 9.15
N VAL A 341 35.90 -1.42 10.02
CA VAL A 341 35.66 -0.05 10.48
C VAL A 341 36.47 0.12 11.76
N CYS A 342 37.64 0.77 11.68
CA CYS A 342 38.38 1.17 12.87
C CYS A 342 37.47 2.05 13.76
N HIS A 343 37.05 1.51 14.90
CA HIS A 343 36.54 2.32 16.00
C HIS A 343 37.70 3.13 16.55
N ASN A 344 37.74 4.42 16.24
CA ASN A 344 38.62 5.34 16.97
C ASN A 344 38.01 5.54 18.35
N ALA A 345 38.58 4.85 19.34
CA ALA A 345 38.41 5.22 20.74
C ALA A 345 39.13 6.54 20.98
N ARG A 346 38.38 7.61 21.27
CA ARG A 346 38.79 8.69 22.17
C ARG A 346 37.58 9.21 22.91
#